data_AF-A0A6I7QL74-F1
#
_entry.id   AF-A0A6I7QL74-F1
#
_cell.length_a   1.000
_cell.length_b   1.000
_cell.length_c   1.000
_cell.angle_alpha   90.00
_cell.angle_beta   90.00
_cell.angle_gamma   90.00
#
_symmetry.space_group_name_H-M   'P 1'
#
loop_
_entity.id
_entity.type
_entity.pdbx_description
1 polymer ?
#
loop_
_entity_poly.entity_id
_entity_poly.type
_entity_poly.pdbx_seq_one_letter_code
_entity_poly.pdbx_strand_id
1 'polypeptide(L)'
;MHRNFVLPGLKRGQYESPSFMVTSDMIDKENVRKLVDEFLEGSSLFVVEIKVTPQNRIMVYIDGDQGVTIEDCSKLSRHIEKELDRDREDFELEVSSVGVGHPLQMVRQYHNNIGRRLAVITNDEQIIKGKLTEVTEQGVVIEKDKPAKGKKKKKDPETDIHNRIFLQFEGIRESKVQVAFK
;
A
#
# COMPACT_ATOMS: atom_id res chain seq x y z
N MET A 1 50.61 -50.45 -17.17
CA MET A 1 50.10 -50.24 -18.53
C MET A 1 48.59 -50.05 -18.47
N HIS A 2 48.11 -48.81 -18.34
CA HIS A 2 46.67 -48.53 -18.38
C HIS A 2 46.39 -47.73 -19.65
N ARG A 3 45.62 -48.35 -20.55
CA ARG A 3 45.27 -47.82 -21.86
C ARG A 3 44.20 -46.74 -21.70
N ASN A 4 44.43 -45.59 -22.32
CA ASN A 4 43.44 -44.56 -22.54
C ASN A 4 42.26 -45.12 -23.34
N PHE A 5 41.05 -44.98 -22.82
CA PHE A 5 39.81 -45.04 -23.59
C PHE A 5 39.28 -43.61 -23.72
N VAL A 6 39.48 -43.03 -24.91
CA VAL A 6 38.80 -41.79 -25.33
C VAL A 6 37.49 -42.22 -25.97
N LEU A 7 36.36 -41.84 -25.38
CA LEU A 7 35.06 -41.93 -26.06
C LEU A 7 34.88 -40.67 -26.94
N PRO A 8 34.63 -40.82 -28.25
CA PRO A 8 34.36 -39.70 -29.13
C PRO A 8 32.88 -39.32 -29.03
N GLY A 9 32.58 -38.04 -28.74
CA GLY A 9 31.20 -37.56 -28.74
C GLY A 9 30.93 -36.33 -27.90
N LEU A 10 31.80 -35.32 -27.95
CA LEU A 10 31.50 -34.01 -27.37
C LEU A 10 30.63 -33.21 -28.36
N LYS A 11 29.36 -32.98 -28.05
CA LYS A 11 28.64 -31.80 -28.53
C LYS A 11 28.59 -30.76 -27.41
N ARG A 12 28.96 -29.54 -27.78
CA ARG A 12 29.01 -28.34 -26.93
C ARG A 12 27.63 -28.01 -26.38
N GLY A 13 27.61 -27.63 -25.10
CA GLY A 13 26.58 -26.76 -24.53
C GLY A 13 25.43 -27.49 -23.87
N GLN A 14 25.54 -27.61 -22.55
CA GLN A 14 24.52 -27.34 -21.52
C GLN A 14 24.93 -28.12 -20.27
N TYR A 15 25.71 -27.45 -19.41
CA TYR A 15 25.70 -27.80 -18.00
C TYR A 15 24.32 -27.38 -17.48
N GLU A 16 23.37 -28.31 -17.47
CA GLU A 16 22.17 -28.13 -16.65
C GLU A 16 22.59 -28.30 -15.21
N SER A 17 22.73 -27.18 -14.49
CA SER A 17 22.78 -27.18 -13.05
C SER A 17 21.48 -27.81 -12.54
N PRO A 18 21.50 -28.91 -11.77
CA PRO A 18 20.31 -29.35 -11.07
C PRO A 18 19.97 -28.22 -10.09
N SER A 19 18.87 -27.52 -10.33
CA SER A 19 18.27 -26.65 -9.33
C SER A 19 17.83 -27.57 -8.19
N PHE A 20 18.75 -27.78 -7.27
CA PHE A 20 18.49 -28.43 -6.00
C PHE A 20 17.45 -27.56 -5.30
N MET A 21 16.26 -28.11 -5.12
CA MET A 21 15.16 -27.53 -4.35
C MET A 21 15.71 -26.96 -3.04
N VAL A 22 15.66 -25.65 -2.88
CA VAL A 22 15.61 -25.04 -1.55
C VAL A 22 14.12 -24.84 -1.27
N THR A 23 13.48 -25.86 -0.70
CA THR A 23 12.26 -25.63 0.08
C THR A 23 12.69 -24.96 1.38
N SER A 24 13.05 -23.68 1.28
CA SER A 24 12.91 -22.80 2.42
C SER A 24 11.41 -22.70 2.59
N ASP A 25 10.89 -23.20 3.71
CA ASP A 25 9.55 -22.78 4.11
C ASP A 25 9.60 -21.23 4.07
N MET A 26 8.68 -20.66 3.29
CA MET A 26 8.54 -19.22 3.15
C MET A 26 7.39 -18.83 4.06
N ILE A 27 7.54 -17.72 4.78
CA ILE A 27 6.43 -17.20 5.59
C ILE A 27 5.21 -16.96 4.71
N ASP A 28 4.12 -17.64 5.05
CA ASP A 28 2.87 -17.54 4.32
C ASP A 28 2.18 -16.21 4.63
N LYS A 29 2.00 -15.38 3.60
CA LYS A 29 1.28 -14.11 3.68
C LYS A 29 -0.15 -14.29 4.23
N GLU A 30 -0.83 -15.38 3.90
CA GLU A 30 -2.18 -15.64 4.38
C GLU A 30 -2.20 -15.93 5.89
N ASN A 31 -1.14 -16.57 6.41
CA ASN A 31 -0.98 -16.77 7.85
C ASN A 31 -0.79 -15.42 8.57
N VAL A 32 0.13 -14.57 8.08
CA VAL A 32 0.33 -13.23 8.63
C VAL A 32 -0.96 -12.41 8.58
N ARG A 33 -1.72 -12.52 7.48
CA ARG A 33 -3.00 -11.83 7.31
C ARG A 33 -4.00 -12.21 8.39
N LYS A 34 -4.13 -13.50 8.72
CA LYS A 34 -5.04 -13.97 9.78
C LYS A 34 -4.66 -13.39 11.14
N LEU A 35 -3.38 -13.46 11.51
CA LEU A 35 -2.89 -12.89 12.78
C LEU A 35 -3.19 -11.39 12.89
N VAL A 36 -2.98 -10.65 11.79
CA VAL A 36 -3.30 -9.22 11.73
C VAL A 36 -4.80 -8.99 11.86
N ASP A 37 -5.63 -9.71 11.11
CA ASP A 37 -7.09 -9.54 11.16
C ASP A 37 -7.67 -9.90 12.54
N GLU A 38 -7.17 -10.96 13.18
CA GLU A 38 -7.54 -11.36 14.56
C GLU A 38 -7.21 -10.26 15.57
N PHE A 39 -6.02 -9.68 15.49
CA PHE A 39 -5.63 -8.58 16.39
C PHE A 39 -6.47 -7.32 16.19
N LEU A 40 -6.84 -7.02 14.95
CA LEU A 40 -7.58 -5.80 14.59
C LEU A 40 -9.09 -5.96 14.74
N GLU A 41 -9.59 -7.16 15.01
CA GLU A 41 -11.02 -7.43 15.15
C GLU A 41 -11.66 -6.54 16.23
N GLY A 42 -12.78 -5.90 15.88
CA GLY A 42 -13.49 -4.98 16.77
C GLY A 42 -12.80 -3.63 17.01
N SER A 43 -11.63 -3.38 16.41
CA SER A 43 -10.93 -2.10 16.50
C SER A 43 -11.34 -1.11 15.40
N SER A 44 -10.96 0.17 15.57
CA SER A 44 -11.07 1.18 14.50
C SER A 44 -9.92 1.12 13.50
N LEU A 45 -8.96 0.23 13.70
CA LEU A 45 -7.80 0.01 12.85
C LEU A 45 -8.14 -1.02 11.77
N PHE A 46 -7.43 -0.97 10.65
CA PHE A 46 -7.57 -1.92 9.57
C PHE A 46 -6.27 -2.07 8.80
N VAL A 47 -6.06 -3.26 8.27
CA VAL A 47 -4.90 -3.55 7.41
C VAL A 47 -5.13 -2.97 6.02
N VAL A 48 -4.15 -2.21 5.54
CA VAL A 48 -4.12 -1.65 4.18
C VAL A 48 -3.38 -2.60 3.25
N GLU A 49 -2.18 -3.03 3.65
CA GLU A 49 -1.32 -3.87 2.82
C GLU A 49 -0.45 -4.79 3.68
N ILE A 50 -0.27 -6.03 3.21
CA ILE A 50 0.74 -6.95 3.73
C ILE A 50 1.64 -7.38 2.59
N LYS A 51 2.94 -7.27 2.80
CA LYS A 51 3.98 -7.74 1.87
C LYS A 51 4.90 -8.70 2.61
N VAL A 52 5.17 -9.84 1.98
CA VAL A 52 6.20 -10.78 2.44
C VAL A 52 7.17 -10.96 1.28
N THR A 53 8.45 -10.69 1.52
CA THR A 53 9.50 -10.86 0.51
C THR A 53 10.08 -12.28 0.56
N PRO A 54 10.78 -12.74 -0.49
CA PRO A 54 11.49 -14.02 -0.46
C PRO A 54 12.58 -14.12 0.60
N GLN A 55 12.99 -13.01 1.22
CA GLN A 55 13.96 -12.96 2.33
C GLN A 55 13.26 -12.95 3.69
N ASN A 56 12.00 -13.42 3.77
CA ASN A 56 11.19 -13.39 4.98
C ASN A 56 11.09 -12.00 5.63
N ARG A 57 11.10 -10.93 4.83
CA ARG A 57 10.76 -9.59 5.32
C ARG A 57 9.26 -9.37 5.21
N ILE A 58 8.62 -9.23 6.36
CA ILE A 58 7.20 -8.98 6.52
C ILE A 58 7.00 -7.48 6.75
N MET A 59 6.22 -6.84 5.89
CA MET A 59 5.78 -5.46 6.06
C MET A 59 4.26 -5.43 6.18
N VAL A 60 3.77 -4.89 7.29
CA VAL A 60 2.35 -4.70 7.56
C VAL A 60 2.05 -3.21 7.64
N TYR A 61 1.22 -2.74 6.72
CA TYR A 61 0.73 -1.36 6.71
C TYR A 61 -0.71 -1.32 7.20
N ILE A 62 -0.95 -0.56 8.27
CA ILE A 62 -2.26 -0.34 8.85
C ILE A 62 -2.70 1.11 8.72
N ASP A 63 -3.99 1.35 8.83
CA ASP A 63 -4.60 2.68 8.95
C ASP A 63 -5.76 2.60 9.95
N GLY A 64 -6.33 3.72 10.33
CA GLY A 64 -7.39 3.77 11.33
C GLY A 64 -8.28 4.98 11.20
N ASP A 65 -9.54 4.84 11.61
CA ASP A 65 -10.52 5.94 11.53
C ASP A 65 -10.10 7.19 12.30
N GLN A 66 -9.35 6.99 13.37
CA GLN A 66 -8.83 8.05 14.23
C GLN A 66 -7.30 8.18 14.11
N GLY A 67 -6.74 7.65 13.02
CA GLY A 67 -5.31 7.48 12.84
C GLY A 67 -4.75 6.26 13.57
N VAL A 68 -3.43 6.09 13.44
CA VAL A 68 -2.66 4.98 14.01
C VAL A 68 -1.60 5.58 14.93
N THR A 69 -1.49 5.08 16.15
CA THR A 69 -0.45 5.49 17.10
C THR A 69 0.77 4.57 17.04
N ILE A 70 1.89 5.03 17.58
CA ILE A 70 3.11 4.20 17.71
C ILE A 70 2.84 2.96 18.57
N GLU A 71 1.99 3.10 19.59
CA GLU A 71 1.61 2.00 20.48
C GLU A 71 0.80 0.94 19.72
N ASP A 72 -0.08 1.34 18.81
CA ASP A 72 -0.86 0.40 17.99
C ASP A 72 0.06 -0.47 17.12
N CYS A 73 1.04 0.15 16.46
CA CYS A 73 2.06 -0.57 15.69
C CYS A 73 2.89 -1.50 16.59
N SER A 74 3.27 -1.04 17.79
CA SER A 74 4.07 -1.85 18.72
C SER A 74 3.30 -3.07 19.23
N LYS A 75 2.02 -2.91 19.58
CA LYS A 75 1.18 -4.01 20.04
C LYS A 75 0.93 -5.03 18.94
N LEU A 76 0.62 -4.59 17.72
CA LEU A 76 0.43 -5.48 16.58
C LEU A 76 1.73 -6.23 16.25
N SER A 77 2.88 -5.54 16.27
CA SER A 77 4.18 -6.18 16.06
C SER A 77 4.43 -7.30 17.08
N ARG A 78 4.26 -7.02 18.38
CA ARG A 78 4.42 -8.03 19.45
C ARG A 78 3.45 -9.20 19.30
N HIS A 79 2.22 -8.94 18.87
CA HIS A 79 1.23 -9.99 18.64
C HIS A 79 1.69 -10.93 17.53
N ILE A 80 2.10 -10.39 16.38
CA ILE A 80 2.60 -11.20 15.26
C ILE A 80 3.87 -11.97 15.66
N GLU A 81 4.82 -11.34 16.34
CA GLU A 81 6.06 -11.99 16.78
C GLU A 81 5.85 -13.12 17.78
N LYS A 82 4.78 -13.06 18.58
CA LYS A 82 4.47 -14.10 19.56
C LYS A 82 3.91 -15.36 18.87
N GLU A 83 3.13 -15.17 17.82
CA GLU A 83 2.45 -16.27 17.12
C GLU A 83 3.30 -16.83 15.96
N LEU A 84 4.25 -16.06 15.43
CA LEU A 84 5.25 -16.55 14.46
C LEU A 84 6.49 -17.10 15.17
N ASP A 85 6.85 -18.33 14.85
CA ASP A 85 8.00 -19.03 15.43
C ASP A 85 9.32 -18.60 14.74
N ARG A 86 10.05 -17.67 15.36
CA ARG A 86 11.38 -17.21 14.92
C ARG A 86 12.46 -18.29 14.95
N ASP A 87 12.30 -19.31 15.80
CA ASP A 87 13.29 -20.39 15.91
C ASP A 87 13.15 -21.39 14.76
N ARG A 88 11.96 -21.49 14.18
CA ARG A 88 11.70 -22.25 12.96
C ARG A 88 12.20 -21.53 11.71
N GLU A 89 11.91 -20.24 11.59
CA GLU A 89 12.30 -19.42 10.44
C GLU A 89 12.66 -18.00 10.87
N ASP A 90 13.85 -17.54 10.47
CA ASP A 90 14.24 -16.16 10.71
C ASP A 90 13.46 -15.19 9.80
N PHE A 91 13.08 -14.04 10.35
CA PHE A 91 12.30 -13.02 9.67
C PHE A 91 12.53 -11.61 10.19
N GLU A 92 12.33 -10.64 9.31
CA GLU A 92 12.25 -9.23 9.66
C GLU A 92 10.77 -8.82 9.66
N LEU A 93 10.30 -8.16 10.72
CA LEU A 93 8.94 -7.64 10.80
C LEU A 93 8.96 -6.12 10.93
N GLU A 94 8.23 -5.47 10.05
CA GLU A 94 7.98 -4.02 10.08
C GLU A 94 6.46 -3.78 10.11
N VAL A 95 5.97 -3.16 11.18
CA VAL A 95 4.58 -2.71 11.30
C VAL A 95 4.57 -1.19 11.31
N SER A 96 3.86 -0.60 10.36
CA SER A 96 3.79 0.86 10.24
C SER A 96 2.40 1.33 9.83
N SER A 97 2.10 2.58 10.15
CA SER A 97 0.95 3.25 9.55
C SER A 97 1.23 3.47 8.06
N VAL A 98 0.22 3.37 7.20
CA VAL A 98 0.36 3.65 5.76
C VAL A 98 0.87 5.08 5.48
N GLY A 99 0.64 6.02 6.41
CA GLY A 99 1.22 7.36 6.37
C GLY A 99 0.74 8.24 5.21
N VAL A 100 1.45 9.35 4.99
CA VAL A 100 1.16 10.30 3.91
C VAL A 100 2.05 10.00 2.71
N GLY A 101 1.45 9.77 1.54
CA GLY A 101 2.17 9.51 0.27
C GLY A 101 1.91 8.13 -0.33
N HIS A 102 1.37 7.19 0.45
CA HIS A 102 0.82 5.95 -0.08
C HIS A 102 -0.51 6.20 -0.80
N PRO A 103 -0.81 5.43 -1.87
CA PRO A 103 -2.12 5.46 -2.49
C PRO A 103 -3.22 5.11 -1.48
N LEU A 104 -4.34 5.81 -1.55
CA LEU A 104 -5.58 5.38 -0.90
C LEU A 104 -6.12 4.18 -1.66
N GLN A 105 -6.28 3.05 -0.97
CA GLN A 105 -6.72 1.78 -1.53
C GLN A 105 -8.15 1.42 -1.12
N MET A 106 -8.67 2.03 -0.05
CA MET A 106 -9.98 1.71 0.51
C MET A 106 -10.85 2.96 0.68
N VAL A 107 -12.16 2.82 0.46
CA VAL A 107 -13.15 3.91 0.65
C VAL A 107 -13.07 4.52 2.04
N ARG A 108 -12.86 3.69 3.07
CA ARG A 108 -12.67 4.12 4.48
C ARG A 108 -11.53 5.15 4.62
N GLN A 109 -10.44 4.98 3.88
CA GLN A 109 -9.33 5.94 3.91
C GLN A 109 -9.71 7.29 3.28
N TYR A 110 -10.58 7.32 2.27
CA TYR A 110 -11.08 8.60 1.75
C TYR A 110 -11.90 9.34 2.82
N HIS A 111 -12.75 8.65 3.57
CA HIS A 111 -13.49 9.26 4.69
C HIS A 111 -12.54 9.89 5.71
N ASN A 112 -11.46 9.20 6.09
CA ASN A 112 -10.46 9.70 7.03
C ASN A 112 -9.68 10.92 6.51
N ASN A 113 -9.73 11.18 5.20
CA ASN A 113 -9.01 12.27 4.55
C ASN A 113 -9.92 13.39 4.02
N ILE A 114 -11.22 13.40 4.38
CA ILE A 114 -12.09 14.54 4.10
C ILE A 114 -11.47 15.81 4.70
N GLY A 115 -11.44 16.87 3.91
CA GLY A 115 -10.82 18.14 4.26
C GLY A 115 -9.33 18.25 3.89
N ARG A 116 -8.65 17.13 3.61
CA ARG A 116 -7.25 17.11 3.14
C ARG A 116 -7.17 17.27 1.63
N ARG A 117 -5.97 17.53 1.14
CA ARG A 117 -5.70 17.70 -0.30
C ARG A 117 -5.23 16.39 -0.90
N LEU A 118 -5.81 16.01 -2.04
CA LEU A 118 -5.45 14.82 -2.78
C LEU A 118 -4.84 15.19 -4.14
N ALA A 119 -3.91 14.36 -4.60
CA ALA A 119 -3.60 14.20 -6.01
C ALA A 119 -4.28 12.92 -6.50
N VAL A 120 -5.18 13.03 -7.46
CA VAL A 120 -5.92 11.90 -8.06
C VAL A 120 -5.48 11.76 -9.51
N ILE A 121 -5.04 10.57 -9.89
CA ILE A 121 -4.74 10.17 -11.26
C ILE A 121 -5.94 9.37 -11.76
N THR A 122 -6.59 9.83 -12.82
CA THR A 122 -7.69 9.08 -13.45
C THR A 122 -7.18 8.01 -14.40
N ASN A 123 -8.07 7.12 -14.85
CA ASN A 123 -7.73 6.13 -15.88
C ASN A 123 -7.28 6.76 -17.20
N ASP A 124 -7.76 7.98 -17.50
CA ASP A 124 -7.35 8.78 -18.66
C ASP A 124 -6.04 9.56 -18.43
N GLU A 125 -5.28 9.18 -17.39
CA GLU A 125 -3.99 9.78 -17.01
C GLU A 125 -4.06 11.28 -16.64
N GLN A 126 -5.27 11.80 -16.36
CA GLN A 126 -5.42 13.17 -15.89
C GLN A 126 -5.08 13.28 -14.41
N ILE A 127 -4.28 14.29 -14.06
CA ILE A 127 -3.92 14.59 -12.68
C ILE A 127 -4.82 15.70 -12.14
N ILE A 128 -5.68 15.36 -11.20
CA ILE A 128 -6.58 16.28 -10.51
C ILE A 128 -6.02 16.53 -9.11
N LYS A 129 -5.81 17.81 -8.77
CA LYS A 129 -5.35 18.23 -7.45
C LYS A 129 -6.40 19.12 -6.82
N GLY A 130 -6.69 18.88 -5.55
CA GLY A 130 -7.71 19.64 -4.85
C GLY A 130 -8.01 19.11 -3.46
N LYS A 131 -8.94 19.77 -2.78
CA LYS A 131 -9.41 19.37 -1.45
C LYS A 131 -10.50 18.31 -1.59
N LEU A 132 -10.37 17.19 -0.88
CA LEU A 132 -11.47 16.24 -0.73
C LEU A 132 -12.55 16.86 0.16
N THR A 133 -13.76 16.98 -0.36
CA THR A 133 -14.87 17.64 0.36
C THR A 133 -15.99 16.69 0.75
N GLU A 134 -16.16 15.60 0.00
CA GLU A 134 -17.22 14.63 0.22
C GLU A 134 -16.79 13.26 -0.30
N VAL A 135 -17.28 12.20 0.34
CA VAL A 135 -17.14 10.81 -0.07
C VAL A 135 -18.54 10.22 -0.08
N THR A 136 -18.92 9.63 -1.21
CA THR A 136 -20.20 8.93 -1.41
C THR A 136 -19.94 7.45 -1.65
N GLU A 137 -21.00 6.65 -1.78
CA GLU A 137 -20.87 5.23 -2.12
C GLU A 137 -20.20 5.00 -3.47
N GLN A 138 -20.34 5.95 -4.41
CA GLN A 138 -19.89 5.80 -5.80
C GLN A 138 -18.55 6.48 -6.08
N GLY A 139 -18.12 7.42 -5.23
CA GLY A 139 -16.94 8.21 -5.52
C GLY A 139 -16.67 9.34 -4.53
N VAL A 140 -15.95 10.35 -5.01
CA VAL A 140 -15.49 11.47 -4.20
C VAL A 140 -15.69 12.81 -4.88
N VAL A 141 -15.92 13.85 -4.08
CA VAL A 141 -16.00 15.23 -4.56
C VAL A 141 -14.73 15.98 -4.23
N ILE A 142 -14.00 16.40 -5.26
CA ILE A 142 -12.77 17.19 -5.15
C ILE A 142 -13.05 18.64 -5.52
N GLU A 143 -12.78 19.56 -4.60
CA GLU A 143 -12.71 21.00 -4.89
C GLU A 143 -11.31 21.31 -5.47
N LYS A 144 -11.24 21.56 -6.78
CA LYS A 144 -9.97 21.78 -7.50
C LYS A 144 -9.30 23.07 -7.04
N ASP A 145 -7.99 23.17 -7.20
CA ASP A 145 -7.32 24.46 -7.01
C ASP A 145 -7.71 25.48 -8.07
N LYS A 146 -7.89 26.74 -7.67
CA LYS A 146 -8.03 27.84 -8.63
C LYS A 146 -6.74 27.94 -9.44
N PRO A 147 -6.80 28.05 -10.79
CA PRO A 147 -5.61 28.26 -11.59
C PRO A 147 -4.90 29.54 -11.13
N ALA A 148 -3.59 29.43 -10.90
CA ALA A 148 -2.76 30.54 -10.45
C ALA A 148 -2.52 31.55 -11.58
N LYS A 149 -3.56 32.29 -12.02
CA LYS A 149 -3.44 33.49 -12.87
C LYS A 149 -4.73 34.30 -12.83
N GLY A 150 -4.70 35.44 -12.14
CA GLY A 150 -5.67 36.53 -12.32
C GLY A 150 -6.45 36.94 -11.06
N LYS A 151 -5.99 38.03 -10.43
CA LYS A 151 -6.69 39.01 -9.57
C LYS A 151 -7.80 38.50 -8.62
N LYS A 152 -7.59 38.75 -7.32
CA LYS A 152 -8.61 38.70 -6.25
C LYS A 152 -9.94 39.32 -6.71
N LYS A 153 -10.93 38.48 -7.07
CA LYS A 153 -12.34 38.86 -7.06
C LYS A 153 -12.96 38.39 -5.74
N LYS A 154 -13.86 39.23 -5.21
CA LYS A 154 -14.60 39.02 -3.96
C LYS A 154 -15.25 37.63 -3.97
N LYS A 155 -15.32 37.01 -2.78
CA LYS A 155 -15.94 35.70 -2.56
C LYS A 155 -17.45 35.82 -2.76
N ASP A 156 -17.93 35.54 -3.97
CA ASP A 156 -19.35 35.23 -4.17
C ASP A 156 -19.56 33.73 -3.92
N PRO A 157 -20.54 33.33 -3.09
CA PRO A 157 -20.81 31.92 -2.76
C PRO A 157 -21.21 31.07 -3.97
N GLU A 158 -21.69 31.68 -5.07
CA GLU A 158 -22.02 30.97 -6.32
C GLU A 158 -20.79 30.50 -7.12
N THR A 159 -19.62 31.14 -6.92
CA THR A 159 -18.39 30.73 -7.63
C THR A 159 -17.78 29.44 -7.05
N ASP A 160 -18.24 29.01 -5.88
CA ASP A 160 -17.70 27.86 -5.13
C ASP A 160 -18.22 26.50 -5.66
N ILE A 161 -19.40 26.50 -6.29
CA ILE A 161 -20.02 25.29 -6.86
C ILE A 161 -19.31 24.87 -8.16
N HIS A 162 -18.81 25.82 -8.95
CA HIS A 162 -18.21 25.56 -10.27
C HIS A 162 -16.82 24.93 -10.24
N ASN A 163 -16.23 24.78 -9.05
CA ASN A 163 -14.86 24.26 -8.90
C ASN A 163 -14.81 22.86 -8.27
N ARG A 164 -15.97 22.24 -8.05
CA ARG A 164 -16.10 20.87 -7.55
C ARG A 164 -16.26 19.90 -8.70
N ILE A 165 -15.52 18.80 -8.65
CA ILE A 165 -15.67 17.68 -9.58
C ILE A 165 -16.02 16.42 -8.78
N PHE A 166 -16.98 15.67 -9.27
CA PHE A 166 -17.24 14.31 -8.80
C PHE A 166 -16.38 13.32 -9.59
N LEU A 167 -15.68 12.43 -8.89
CA LEU A 167 -14.87 11.36 -9.45
C LEU A 167 -15.38 10.03 -8.93
N GLN A 168 -15.87 9.18 -9.83
CA GLN A 168 -16.25 7.81 -9.48
C GLN A 168 -15.01 6.99 -9.15
N PHE A 169 -15.12 6.08 -8.18
CA PHE A 169 -14.00 5.21 -7.80
C PHE A 169 -13.46 4.40 -8.98
N GLU A 170 -14.36 3.92 -9.85
CA GLU A 170 -14.01 3.18 -11.07
C GLU A 170 -13.13 3.98 -12.03
N GLY A 171 -13.25 5.32 -12.03
CA GLY A 171 -12.46 6.23 -12.85
C GLY A 171 -11.13 6.66 -12.22
N ILE A 172 -10.84 6.25 -10.98
CA ILE A 172 -9.63 6.60 -10.25
C ILE A 172 -8.60 5.47 -10.38
N ARG A 173 -7.48 5.77 -11.01
CA ARG A 173 -6.33 4.87 -11.12
C ARG A 173 -5.48 4.87 -9.84
N GLU A 174 -5.23 6.06 -9.29
CA GLU A 174 -4.44 6.25 -8.08
C GLU A 174 -4.89 7.52 -7.37
N SER A 175 -4.88 7.55 -6.04
CA SER A 175 -5.02 8.80 -5.31
C SER A 175 -4.10 8.85 -4.10
N LYS A 176 -3.48 10.00 -3.85
CA LYS A 176 -2.51 10.19 -2.75
C LYS A 176 -2.82 11.47 -1.99
N VAL A 177 -2.68 11.42 -0.67
CA VAL A 177 -2.75 12.62 0.17
C VAL A 177 -1.50 13.48 -0.07
N GLN A 178 -1.71 14.77 -0.28
CA GLN A 178 -0.62 15.74 -0.45
C GLN A 178 -0.16 16.27 0.90
N VAL A 179 1.15 16.18 1.17
CA VAL A 179 1.79 16.91 2.27
C VAL A 179 1.99 18.35 1.82
N ALA A 180 1.31 19.30 2.46
CA ALA A 180 1.64 20.71 2.33
C ALA A 180 2.65 21.06 3.43
N PHE A 181 3.93 21.19 3.05
CA PHE A 181 4.92 21.80 3.93
C PHE A 181 4.57 23.31 4.02
N LYS A 182 4.22 23.76 5.22
CA LYS A 182 4.07 25.19 5.53
C LYS A 182 5.39 25.73 6.07
#